data_AF-A0A833DNE7-F1
#
_entry.id   AF-A0A833DNE7-F1
#
_cell.length_a   1.000
_cell.length_b   1.000
_cell.length_c   1.000
_cell.angle_alpha   90.00
_cell.angle_beta   90.00
_cell.angle_gamma   90.00
#
_symmetry.space_group_name_H-M   'P 1'
#
loop_
_entity.id
_entity.type
_entity.pdbx_description
1 polymer ?
#
loop_
_entity_poly.entity_id
_entity_poly.type
_entity_poly.pdbx_seq_one_letter_code
_entity_poly.pdbx_strand_id
1 'polypeptide(L)'
;MERVLRTRWEEEKVSFHATPRHPDWKEDKFGNARKQQLGGVELLLRHAGAPALHPSVVSVALWRRIQSLVIACEGELRTTDGRLMGRLDLLLADVDGDGKVSGWKVADLKTGRTPDGKLSETVRRQLLLYRDILLSNNTDHPPVSAEGWYTDGPKVYLAEGESVLEQAYAAWQEMDVTETPMKPTPGEDTCGGFCDWKAWCPHWWTWRKDSGKLHAGDFTDAVVLVENFEPSGAAVIELCEPADEAGRPQPTGVALAATFEGNAKIALEKLLTDGYQGAVFIGGVMTSGRVWRIGGWCDVLPWSPIADHGDEGRTS
;
A
#
# COMPACT_ATOMS: atom_id res chain seq x y z
N MET A 1 -21.99 17.65 -1.71
CA MET A 1 -20.80 16.79 -1.90
C MET A 1 -19.91 16.80 -0.66
N GLU A 2 -19.48 17.98 -0.19
CA GLU A 2 -18.59 18.09 0.99
C GLU A 2 -19.14 17.46 2.28
N ARG A 3 -20.44 17.66 2.59
CA ARG A 3 -21.06 17.00 3.76
C ARG A 3 -20.97 15.48 3.68
N VAL A 4 -21.22 14.90 2.50
CA VAL A 4 -21.15 13.44 2.30
C VAL A 4 -19.73 12.94 2.45
N LEU A 5 -18.75 13.65 1.85
CA LEU A 5 -17.34 13.30 2.01
C LEU A 5 -16.89 13.40 3.46
N ARG A 6 -17.34 14.43 4.20
CA ARG A 6 -17.05 14.58 5.63
C ARG A 6 -17.60 13.41 6.44
N THR A 7 -18.84 12.99 6.18
CA THR A 7 -19.41 11.80 6.84
C THR A 7 -18.57 10.56 6.56
N ARG A 8 -18.20 10.30 5.30
CA ARG A 8 -17.33 9.17 4.94
C ARG A 8 -15.93 9.25 5.57
N TRP A 9 -15.38 10.45 5.70
CA TRP A 9 -14.09 10.68 6.34
C TRP A 9 -14.09 10.28 7.82
N GLU A 10 -15.15 10.64 8.56
CA GLU A 10 -15.27 10.24 9.96
C GLU A 10 -15.54 8.73 10.11
N GLU A 11 -16.33 8.13 9.20
CA GLU A 11 -16.54 6.67 9.17
C GLU A 11 -15.21 5.92 8.95
N GLU A 12 -14.40 6.38 7.99
CA GLU A 12 -13.09 5.80 7.69
C GLU A 12 -12.13 5.99 8.87
N LYS A 13 -12.15 7.15 9.52
CA LYS A 13 -11.32 7.43 10.70
C LYS A 13 -11.58 6.45 11.84
N VAL A 14 -12.84 6.09 12.09
CA VAL A 14 -13.19 5.09 13.10
C VAL A 14 -12.61 3.73 12.71
N SER A 15 -12.76 3.32 11.46
CA SER A 15 -12.24 2.04 10.95
C SER A 15 -10.71 2.00 11.02
N PHE A 16 -10.04 3.10 10.66
CA PHE A 16 -8.59 3.27 10.73
C PHE A 16 -8.07 3.08 12.17
N HIS A 17 -8.69 3.74 13.15
CA HIS A 17 -8.31 3.60 14.56
C HIS A 17 -8.63 2.23 15.16
N ALA A 18 -9.50 1.44 14.54
CA ALA A 18 -9.76 0.06 14.94
C ALA A 18 -8.69 -0.92 14.42
N THR A 19 -7.86 -0.52 13.44
CA THR A 19 -6.78 -1.38 12.95
C THR A 19 -5.66 -1.49 14.00
N PRO A 20 -5.07 -2.68 14.26
CA PRO A 20 -4.07 -2.83 15.32
C PRO A 20 -2.77 -2.04 15.11
N ARG A 21 -2.41 -1.79 13.84
CA ARG A 21 -1.19 -1.08 13.42
C ARG A 21 -1.58 0.01 12.45
N HIS A 22 -1.38 1.26 12.86
CA HIS A 22 -1.67 2.42 12.01
C HIS A 22 -0.75 3.60 12.34
N PRO A 23 -0.42 4.45 11.34
CA PRO A 23 0.23 5.73 11.62
C PRO A 23 -0.78 6.73 12.22
N ASP A 24 -0.33 7.93 12.54
CA ASP A 24 -1.25 9.01 12.94
C ASP A 24 -2.29 9.30 11.85
N TRP A 25 -3.54 9.50 12.25
CA TRP A 25 -4.58 10.01 11.35
C TRP A 25 -4.27 11.46 10.97
N LYS A 26 -4.16 11.73 9.68
CA LYS A 26 -3.76 13.04 9.16
C LYS A 26 -4.98 13.87 8.77
N GLU A 27 -5.59 14.55 9.73
CA GLU A 27 -6.78 15.39 9.50
C GLU A 27 -6.52 16.50 8.46
N ASP A 28 -5.27 16.98 8.38
CA ASP A 28 -4.81 17.94 7.37
C ASP A 28 -4.94 17.40 5.92
N LYS A 29 -5.06 16.08 5.74
CA LYS A 29 -5.26 15.45 4.42
C LYS A 29 -6.71 15.46 3.94
N PHE A 30 -7.68 15.93 4.72
CA PHE A 30 -9.05 16.06 4.24
C PHE A 30 -9.15 16.97 3.00
N GLY A 31 -8.37 18.05 2.96
CA GLY A 31 -8.31 18.95 1.81
C GLY A 31 -7.85 18.23 0.53
N ASN A 32 -6.92 17.29 0.66
CA ASN A 32 -6.48 16.42 -0.43
C ASN A 32 -7.57 15.44 -0.85
N ALA A 33 -8.25 14.78 0.11
CA ALA A 33 -9.37 13.89 -0.18
C ALA A 33 -10.48 14.60 -0.99
N ARG A 34 -10.79 15.86 -0.65
CA ARG A 34 -11.72 16.69 -1.42
C ARG A 34 -11.25 16.95 -2.85
N LYS A 35 -9.96 17.26 -3.03
CA LYS A 35 -9.36 17.44 -4.36
C LYS A 35 -9.47 16.15 -5.20
N GLN A 36 -9.15 15.01 -4.61
CA GLN A 36 -9.24 13.71 -5.28
C GLN A 36 -10.68 13.35 -5.65
N GLN A 37 -11.64 13.61 -4.77
CA GLN A 37 -13.06 13.39 -5.08
C GLN A 37 -13.51 14.22 -6.29
N LEU A 38 -13.12 15.49 -6.35
CA LEU A 38 -13.42 16.36 -7.50
C LEU A 38 -12.79 15.80 -8.78
N GLY A 39 -11.54 15.34 -8.71
CA GLY A 39 -10.85 14.73 -9.84
C GLY A 39 -11.54 13.45 -10.35
N GLY A 40 -12.01 12.59 -9.44
CA GLY A 40 -12.80 11.41 -9.82
C GLY A 40 -14.11 11.76 -10.53
N VAL A 41 -14.83 12.78 -10.04
CA VAL A 41 -16.05 13.27 -10.71
C VAL A 41 -15.74 13.86 -12.08
N GLU A 42 -14.63 14.59 -12.22
CA GLU A 42 -14.20 15.11 -13.53
C GLU A 42 -13.95 13.99 -14.54
N LEU A 43 -13.29 12.89 -14.13
CA LEU A 43 -13.05 11.73 -14.99
C LEU A 43 -14.37 11.06 -15.42
N LEU A 44 -15.32 10.89 -14.50
CA LEU A 44 -16.65 10.37 -14.82
C LEU A 44 -17.42 11.27 -15.79
N LEU A 45 -17.34 12.60 -15.62
CA LEU A 45 -17.96 13.56 -16.53
C LEU A 45 -17.34 13.52 -17.92
N ARG A 46 -16.00 13.41 -18.00
CA ARG A 46 -15.28 13.25 -19.26
C ARG A 46 -15.71 11.97 -19.97
N HIS A 47 -15.80 10.85 -19.24
CA HIS A 47 -16.29 9.57 -19.77
C HIS A 47 -17.73 9.67 -20.29
N ALA A 48 -18.61 10.40 -19.58
CA ALA A 48 -19.98 10.64 -20.02
C ALA A 48 -20.13 11.67 -21.16
N GLY A 49 -19.02 12.13 -21.76
CA GLY A 49 -19.04 13.09 -22.88
C GLY A 49 -19.39 14.52 -22.48
N ALA A 50 -19.20 14.88 -21.21
CA ALA A 50 -19.43 16.23 -20.68
C ALA A 50 -18.15 16.82 -20.05
N PRO A 51 -17.03 16.90 -20.80
CA PRO A 51 -15.79 17.46 -20.28
C PRO A 51 -15.97 18.94 -19.91
N ALA A 52 -15.12 19.42 -18.99
CA ALA A 52 -15.08 20.82 -18.54
C ALA A 52 -16.29 21.34 -17.74
N LEU A 53 -17.27 20.49 -17.40
CA LEU A 53 -18.28 20.85 -16.40
C LEU A 53 -17.71 20.75 -14.99
N HIS A 54 -17.89 21.82 -14.21
CA HIS A 54 -17.53 21.78 -12.80
C HIS A 54 -18.51 20.86 -12.04
N PRO A 55 -18.04 20.01 -11.10
CA PRO A 55 -18.91 19.11 -10.34
C PRO A 55 -20.10 19.77 -9.63
N SER A 56 -20.00 21.05 -9.29
CA SER A 56 -21.08 21.80 -8.62
C SER A 56 -22.28 22.14 -9.52
N VAL A 57 -22.15 22.04 -10.84
CA VAL A 57 -23.22 22.37 -11.81
C VAL A 57 -23.79 21.14 -12.52
N VAL A 58 -23.43 19.94 -12.05
CA VAL A 58 -23.94 18.67 -12.60
C VAL A 58 -25.43 18.57 -12.32
N SER A 59 -26.23 18.46 -13.39
CA SER A 59 -27.67 18.28 -13.30
C SER A 59 -28.03 16.85 -12.89
N VAL A 60 -29.24 16.66 -12.35
CA VAL A 60 -29.77 15.31 -12.05
C VAL A 60 -29.81 14.43 -13.30
N ALA A 61 -30.12 15.02 -14.47
CA ALA A 61 -30.14 14.29 -15.74
C ALA A 61 -28.75 13.80 -16.15
N LEU A 62 -27.72 14.64 -16.01
CA LEU A 62 -26.34 14.25 -16.30
C LEU A 62 -25.83 13.21 -15.32
N TRP A 63 -26.18 13.33 -14.04
CA TRP A 63 -25.84 12.31 -13.04
C TRP A 63 -26.48 10.96 -13.36
N ARG A 64 -27.76 10.94 -13.75
CA ARG A 64 -28.43 9.71 -14.21
C ARG A 64 -27.75 9.10 -15.43
N ARG A 65 -27.27 9.93 -16.37
CA ARG A 65 -26.49 9.47 -17.53
C ARG A 65 -25.18 8.81 -17.09
N ILE A 66 -24.42 9.43 -16.17
CA ILE A 66 -23.20 8.83 -15.62
C ILE A 66 -23.53 7.47 -15.00
N GLN A 67 -24.56 7.41 -14.15
CA GLN A 67 -24.98 6.17 -13.50
C GLN A 67 -25.39 5.08 -14.50
N SER A 68 -26.06 5.44 -15.61
CA SER A 68 -26.42 4.47 -16.65
C SER A 68 -25.22 3.89 -17.40
N LEU A 69 -24.05 4.54 -17.34
CA LEU A 69 -22.81 4.03 -17.91
C LEU A 69 -22.03 3.16 -16.93
N VAL A 70 -22.41 3.12 -15.65
CA VAL A 70 -21.75 2.26 -14.66
C VAL A 70 -22.40 0.88 -14.71
N ILE A 71 -21.64 -0.13 -15.16
CA ILE A 71 -22.06 -1.53 -15.16
C ILE A 71 -21.89 -2.12 -13.76
N ALA A 72 -20.74 -1.85 -13.12
CA ALA A 72 -20.46 -2.25 -11.75
C ALA A 72 -19.61 -1.20 -11.03
N CYS A 73 -19.81 -1.09 -9.71
CA CYS A 73 -19.01 -0.27 -8.80
C CYS A 73 -18.62 -1.15 -7.61
N GLU A 74 -17.34 -1.18 -7.25
CA GLU A 74 -16.80 -2.08 -6.21
C GLU A 74 -17.14 -3.57 -6.46
N GLY A 75 -17.18 -3.98 -7.74
CA GLY A 75 -17.62 -5.31 -8.16
C GLY A 75 -16.56 -6.39 -7.90
N GLU A 76 -16.97 -7.52 -7.30
CA GLU A 76 -16.12 -8.70 -7.16
C GLU A 76 -15.89 -9.36 -8.53
N LEU A 77 -14.62 -9.63 -8.84
CA LEU A 77 -14.19 -10.47 -9.95
C LEU A 77 -13.62 -11.77 -9.38
N ARG A 78 -14.02 -12.89 -9.98
CA ARG A 78 -13.56 -14.22 -9.57
C ARG A 78 -13.50 -15.12 -10.79
N THR A 79 -12.42 -15.88 -10.97
CA THR A 79 -12.35 -16.91 -12.03
C THR A 79 -13.38 -18.01 -11.80
N THR A 80 -13.76 -18.74 -12.84
CA THR A 80 -14.76 -19.82 -12.75
C THR A 80 -14.38 -20.92 -11.74
N ASP A 81 -13.09 -21.17 -11.55
CA ASP A 81 -12.54 -22.11 -10.56
C ASP A 81 -12.38 -21.51 -9.15
N GLY A 82 -12.66 -20.22 -8.98
CA GLY A 82 -12.64 -19.51 -7.71
C GLY A 82 -11.25 -19.14 -7.16
N ARG A 83 -10.17 -19.45 -7.88
CA ARG A 83 -8.78 -19.32 -7.38
C ARG A 83 -8.26 -17.89 -7.44
N LEU A 84 -8.49 -17.19 -8.55
CA LEU A 84 -8.09 -15.79 -8.70
C LEU A 84 -9.29 -14.90 -8.42
N MET A 85 -9.06 -13.85 -7.63
CA MET A 85 -10.07 -12.89 -7.23
C MET A 85 -9.54 -11.46 -7.34
N GLY A 86 -10.44 -10.51 -7.55
CA GLY A 86 -10.15 -9.09 -7.52
C GLY A 86 -11.40 -8.30 -7.16
N ARG A 87 -11.23 -7.01 -6.88
CA ARG A 87 -12.34 -6.07 -6.73
C ARG A 87 -12.08 -4.90 -7.67
N LEU A 88 -12.99 -4.72 -8.63
CA LEU A 88 -12.99 -3.58 -9.53
C LEU A 88 -13.41 -2.34 -8.77
N ASP A 89 -12.76 -1.21 -9.00
CA ASP A 89 -13.34 0.07 -8.58
C ASP A 89 -14.57 0.38 -9.44
N LEU A 90 -14.40 0.36 -10.77
CA LEU A 90 -15.47 0.60 -11.73
C LEU A 90 -15.38 -0.32 -12.95
N LEU A 91 -16.54 -0.81 -13.39
CA LEU A 91 -16.76 -1.32 -14.74
C LEU A 91 -17.74 -0.37 -15.45
N LEU A 92 -17.32 0.20 -16.57
CA LEU A 92 -18.09 1.19 -17.29
C LEU A 92 -18.43 0.68 -18.70
N ALA A 93 -19.63 1.00 -19.17
CA ALA A 93 -19.95 0.93 -20.59
C ALA A 93 -19.23 2.08 -21.31
N ASP A 94 -18.50 1.74 -22.37
CA ASP A 94 -18.05 2.72 -23.35
C ASP A 94 -19.16 2.94 -24.37
N VAL A 95 -19.43 4.20 -24.71
CA VAL A 95 -20.47 4.55 -25.68
C VAL A 95 -19.86 5.28 -26.86
N ASP A 96 -20.29 4.90 -28.06
CA ASP A 96 -19.91 5.60 -29.28
C ASP A 96 -20.62 6.96 -29.41
N GLY A 97 -20.35 7.66 -30.51
CA GLY A 97 -20.98 8.96 -30.82
C GLY A 97 -22.50 8.89 -30.98
N ASP A 98 -23.07 7.70 -31.22
CA ASP A 98 -24.51 7.45 -31.34
C ASP A 98 -25.14 7.01 -30.01
N GLY A 99 -24.35 6.92 -28.94
CA GLY A 99 -24.79 6.51 -27.61
C GLY A 99 -25.00 5.00 -27.46
N LYS A 100 -24.53 4.19 -28.41
CA LYS A 100 -24.57 2.72 -28.30
C LYS A 100 -23.33 2.22 -27.57
N VAL A 101 -23.50 1.14 -26.82
CA VAL A 101 -22.38 0.48 -26.14
C VAL A 101 -21.42 -0.08 -27.19
N SER A 102 -20.21 0.45 -27.21
CA SER A 102 -19.14 0.08 -28.14
C SER A 102 -18.05 -0.78 -27.49
N GLY A 103 -18.00 -0.80 -26.16
CA GLY A 103 -16.97 -1.48 -25.38
C GLY A 103 -17.27 -1.46 -23.88
N TRP A 104 -16.41 -2.12 -23.11
CA TRP A 104 -16.35 -1.98 -21.65
C TRP A 104 -15.01 -1.37 -21.23
N LYS A 105 -15.01 -0.65 -20.11
CA LYS A 105 -13.80 -0.12 -19.48
C LYS A 105 -13.70 -0.58 -18.06
N VAL A 106 -12.62 -1.30 -17.76
CA VAL A 106 -12.16 -1.57 -16.40
C VAL A 106 -11.39 -0.34 -15.94
N ALA A 107 -11.92 0.40 -14.97
CA ALA A 107 -11.28 1.60 -14.44
C ALA A 107 -10.91 1.39 -12.97
N ASP A 108 -9.64 1.65 -12.64
CA ASP A 108 -9.10 1.60 -11.28
C ASP A 108 -8.63 3.01 -10.87
N LEU A 109 -9.16 3.52 -9.76
CA LEU A 109 -8.89 4.88 -9.29
C LEU A 109 -7.60 4.91 -8.47
N LYS A 110 -6.69 5.79 -8.87
CA LYS A 110 -5.43 6.04 -8.17
C LYS A 110 -5.42 7.45 -7.56
N THR A 111 -5.05 7.53 -6.28
CA THR A 111 -4.87 8.79 -5.53
C THR A 111 -3.38 9.14 -5.32
N GLY A 112 -2.48 8.29 -5.80
CA GLY A 112 -1.03 8.47 -5.71
C GLY A 112 -0.45 9.37 -6.80
N ARG A 113 0.88 9.43 -6.85
CA ARG A 113 1.62 10.20 -7.86
C ARG A 113 1.28 9.71 -9.27
N THR A 114 0.96 10.65 -10.14
CA THR A 114 0.70 10.39 -11.55
C THR A 114 1.96 9.86 -12.25
N PRO A 115 1.86 8.85 -13.14
CA PRO A 115 3.01 8.29 -13.83
C PRO A 115 3.67 9.29 -14.78
N ASP A 116 4.99 9.19 -14.91
CA ASP A 116 5.76 9.89 -15.94
C ASP A 116 5.80 9.02 -17.21
N GLY A 117 4.86 9.27 -18.12
CA GLY A 117 4.71 8.54 -19.39
C GLY A 117 3.81 7.31 -19.31
N LYS A 118 4.25 6.24 -18.63
CA LYS A 118 3.53 4.95 -18.61
C LYS A 118 3.23 4.43 -17.20
N LEU A 119 2.23 3.58 -17.07
CA LEU A 119 1.90 2.87 -15.83
C LEU A 119 3.13 2.09 -15.32
N SER A 120 3.28 2.02 -13.99
CA SER A 120 4.24 1.08 -13.40
C SER A 120 3.81 -0.36 -13.68
N GLU A 121 4.78 -1.27 -13.66
CA GLU A 121 4.52 -2.67 -14.00
C GLU A 121 3.48 -3.30 -13.08
N THR A 122 3.53 -3.01 -11.77
CA THR A 122 2.55 -3.50 -10.80
C THR A 122 1.13 -3.01 -11.10
N VAL A 123 0.94 -1.71 -11.38
CA VAL A 123 -0.38 -1.15 -11.69
C VAL A 123 -0.90 -1.68 -13.03
N ARG A 124 -0.02 -1.80 -14.02
CA ARG A 124 -0.35 -2.38 -15.33
C ARG A 124 -0.82 -3.83 -15.17
N ARG A 125 -0.06 -4.68 -14.48
CA ARG A 125 -0.42 -6.10 -14.27
C ARG A 125 -1.71 -6.26 -13.46
N GLN A 126 -1.96 -5.41 -12.47
CA GLN A 126 -3.23 -5.39 -11.73
C GLN A 126 -4.42 -5.13 -12.65
N LEU A 127 -4.35 -4.09 -13.49
CA LEU A 127 -5.41 -3.74 -14.45
C LEU A 127 -5.64 -4.83 -15.49
N LEU A 128 -4.57 -5.43 -16.00
CA LEU A 128 -4.66 -6.57 -16.93
C LEU A 128 -5.29 -7.80 -16.26
N LEU A 129 -4.96 -8.07 -14.99
CA LEU A 129 -5.59 -9.16 -14.23
C LEU A 129 -7.10 -8.98 -14.14
N TYR A 130 -7.57 -7.77 -13.81
CA TYR A 130 -9.00 -7.48 -13.76
C TYR A 130 -9.69 -7.63 -15.11
N ARG A 131 -9.08 -7.09 -16.18
CA ARG A 131 -9.56 -7.28 -17.55
C ARG A 131 -9.68 -8.76 -17.86
N ASP A 132 -8.63 -9.54 -17.63
CA ASP A 132 -8.58 -10.91 -18.11
C ASP A 132 -9.51 -11.85 -17.33
N ILE A 133 -9.71 -11.63 -16.03
CA ILE A 133 -10.74 -12.34 -15.27
C ILE A 133 -12.13 -12.00 -15.82
N LEU A 134 -12.37 -10.73 -16.19
CA LEU A 134 -13.62 -10.34 -16.82
C LEU A 134 -13.82 -11.04 -18.17
N LEU A 135 -12.78 -11.10 -19.03
CA LEU A 135 -12.88 -11.76 -20.34
C LEU A 135 -13.06 -13.28 -20.21
N SER A 136 -12.35 -13.93 -19.29
CA SER A 136 -12.42 -15.39 -19.11
C SER A 136 -13.80 -15.85 -18.65
N ASN A 137 -14.54 -15.00 -17.94
CA ASN A 137 -15.89 -15.26 -17.48
C ASN A 137 -16.99 -14.95 -18.51
N ASN A 138 -16.68 -14.20 -19.58
CA ASN A 138 -17.69 -13.70 -20.53
C ASN A 138 -17.27 -13.99 -21.96
N THR A 139 -17.71 -15.09 -22.56
CA THR A 139 -17.27 -15.48 -23.92
C THR A 139 -17.87 -14.62 -25.05
N ASP A 140 -18.92 -13.85 -24.77
CA ASP A 140 -19.54 -12.89 -25.68
C ASP A 140 -19.48 -11.49 -25.04
N HIS A 141 -18.28 -10.89 -25.07
CA HIS A 141 -18.03 -9.55 -24.53
C HIS A 141 -17.74 -8.56 -25.68
N PRO A 142 -18.11 -7.27 -25.56
CA PRO A 142 -17.60 -6.25 -26.46
C PRO A 142 -16.09 -6.03 -26.20
N PRO A 143 -15.37 -5.24 -27.02
CA PRO A 143 -14.00 -4.87 -26.73
C PRO A 143 -13.85 -4.29 -25.31
N VAL A 144 -12.79 -4.68 -24.59
CA VAL A 144 -12.56 -4.23 -23.20
C VAL A 144 -11.21 -3.52 -23.08
N SER A 145 -11.21 -2.29 -22.57
CA SER A 145 -10.00 -1.58 -22.15
C SER A 145 -9.82 -1.63 -20.64
N ALA A 146 -8.57 -1.49 -20.18
CA ALA A 146 -8.24 -1.39 -18.76
C ALA A 146 -7.42 -0.11 -18.51
N GLU A 147 -7.84 0.69 -17.53
CA GLU A 147 -7.42 2.07 -17.40
C GLU A 147 -7.11 2.45 -15.94
N GLY A 148 -5.94 3.05 -15.72
CA GLY A 148 -5.58 3.70 -14.47
C GLY A 148 -6.07 5.14 -14.46
N TRP A 149 -7.01 5.45 -13.56
CA TRP A 149 -7.66 6.75 -13.42
C TRP A 149 -7.05 7.53 -12.26
N TYR A 150 -6.10 8.42 -12.58
CA TYR A 150 -5.40 9.24 -11.57
C TYR A 150 -6.20 10.49 -11.28
N THR A 151 -6.60 10.64 -10.01
CA THR A 151 -7.51 11.71 -9.58
C THR A 151 -6.79 13.03 -9.26
N ASP A 152 -5.48 12.99 -9.01
CA ASP A 152 -4.66 14.20 -8.84
C ASP A 152 -4.15 14.66 -10.20
N GLY A 153 -4.64 15.81 -10.67
CA GLY A 153 -4.46 16.22 -12.06
C GLY A 153 -5.12 15.20 -13.01
N PRO A 154 -6.46 15.15 -13.08
CA PRO A 154 -7.25 14.08 -13.70
C PRO A 154 -6.73 13.57 -15.04
N LYS A 155 -6.15 12.37 -15.02
CA LYS A 155 -5.56 11.72 -16.20
C LYS A 155 -5.87 10.23 -16.23
N VAL A 156 -5.97 9.71 -17.44
CA VAL A 156 -6.24 8.31 -17.73
C VAL A 156 -5.02 7.72 -18.42
N TYR A 157 -4.62 6.53 -17.99
CA TYR A 157 -3.52 5.77 -18.58
C TYR A 157 -4.02 4.39 -18.97
N LEU A 158 -3.80 4.00 -20.23
CA LEU A 158 -4.18 2.68 -20.73
C LEU A 158 -3.18 1.62 -20.24
N ALA A 159 -3.70 0.50 -19.76
CA ALA A 159 -2.92 -0.71 -19.51
C ALA A 159 -2.94 -1.59 -20.77
N GLU A 160 -1.80 -1.62 -21.46
CA GLU A 160 -1.61 -2.45 -22.64
C GLU A 160 -0.79 -3.70 -22.31
N GLY A 161 -1.06 -4.77 -23.05
CA GLY A 161 -0.34 -6.04 -22.93
C GLY A 161 -1.24 -7.26 -23.12
N GLU A 162 -0.58 -8.40 -23.33
CA GLU A 162 -1.20 -9.72 -23.39
C GLU A 162 -1.86 -10.09 -22.05
N SER A 163 -2.56 -11.23 -22.03
CA SER A 163 -3.15 -11.73 -20.81
C SER A 163 -2.09 -12.11 -19.77
N VAL A 164 -2.37 -11.83 -18.51
CA VAL A 164 -1.54 -12.18 -17.35
C VAL A 164 -2.10 -13.34 -16.54
N LEU A 165 -3.20 -13.98 -16.95
CA LEU A 165 -3.86 -15.04 -16.17
C LEU A 165 -2.94 -16.23 -15.87
N GLU A 166 -2.22 -16.74 -16.87
CA GLU A 166 -1.31 -17.88 -16.67
C GLU A 166 -0.22 -17.56 -15.64
N GLN A 167 0.33 -16.34 -15.69
CA GLN A 167 1.32 -15.88 -14.71
C GLN A 167 0.70 -15.72 -13.31
N ALA A 168 -0.54 -15.23 -13.23
CA ALA A 168 -1.26 -15.09 -11.98
C ALA A 168 -1.60 -16.45 -11.35
N TYR A 169 -1.96 -17.44 -12.17
CA TYR A 169 -2.17 -18.82 -11.72
C TYR A 169 -0.87 -19.48 -11.24
N ALA A 170 0.24 -19.28 -11.95
CA ALA A 170 1.55 -19.75 -11.50
C ALA A 170 1.92 -19.15 -10.14
N ALA A 171 1.78 -17.83 -9.99
CA ALA A 171 2.01 -17.17 -8.71
C ALA A 171 1.06 -17.68 -7.61
N TRP A 172 -0.22 -17.90 -7.92
CA TRP A 172 -1.18 -18.47 -6.98
C TRP A 172 -0.78 -19.87 -6.49
N GLN A 173 -0.25 -20.72 -7.37
CA GLN A 173 0.25 -22.05 -6.99
C GLN A 173 1.47 -21.98 -6.07
N GLU A 174 2.29 -20.94 -6.18
CA GLU A 174 3.44 -20.71 -5.29
C GLU A 174 3.03 -20.09 -3.94
N MET A 175 1.78 -19.62 -3.81
CA MET A 175 1.27 -18.94 -2.61
C MET A 175 0.56 -19.87 -1.61
N ASP A 176 0.70 -21.20 -1.76
CA ASP A 176 0.17 -22.14 -0.77
C ASP A 176 0.73 -21.83 0.62
N VAL A 177 -0.15 -21.82 1.62
CA VAL A 177 0.24 -21.58 3.01
C VAL A 177 1.04 -22.80 3.47
N THR A 178 2.31 -22.60 3.77
CA THR A 178 3.18 -23.64 4.33
C THR A 178 3.74 -23.21 5.68
N GLU A 179 4.26 -24.17 6.44
CA GLU A 179 4.96 -23.91 7.72
C GLU A 179 6.31 -23.21 7.52
N THR A 180 6.80 -23.15 6.27
CA THR A 180 8.09 -22.57 5.92
C THR A 180 7.88 -21.26 5.16
N PRO A 181 8.60 -20.17 5.50
CA PRO A 181 8.53 -18.94 4.73
C PRO A 181 8.89 -19.15 3.26
N MET A 182 8.31 -18.33 2.38
CA MET A 182 8.70 -18.31 0.97
C MET A 182 10.17 -17.92 0.83
N LYS A 183 10.82 -18.46 -0.21
CA LYS A 183 12.21 -18.13 -0.51
C LYS A 183 12.38 -16.62 -0.67
N PRO A 184 13.31 -15.98 0.07
CA PRO A 184 13.50 -14.54 0.00
C PRO A 184 14.13 -14.12 -1.33
N THR A 185 13.74 -12.95 -1.82
CA THR A 185 14.32 -12.32 -3.02
C THR A 185 14.87 -10.92 -2.69
N PRO A 186 15.97 -10.84 -1.91
CA PRO A 186 16.51 -9.56 -1.48
C PRO A 186 17.10 -8.78 -2.66
N GLY A 187 16.92 -7.46 -2.64
CA GLY A 187 17.32 -6.58 -3.72
C GLY A 187 16.94 -5.12 -3.48
N GLU A 188 17.35 -4.24 -4.39
CA GLU A 188 17.12 -2.80 -4.27
C GLU A 188 15.62 -2.47 -4.21
N ASP A 189 14.84 -3.05 -5.12
CA ASP A 189 13.40 -2.78 -5.23
C ASP A 189 12.57 -3.50 -4.16
N THR A 190 13.17 -4.43 -3.41
CA THR A 190 12.49 -5.19 -2.34
C THR A 190 12.97 -4.73 -0.95
N CYS A 191 14.18 -5.14 -0.55
CA CYS A 191 14.77 -4.83 0.75
C CYS A 191 15.26 -3.38 0.86
N GLY A 192 15.64 -2.75 -0.27
CA GLY A 192 15.95 -1.33 -0.34
C GLY A 192 14.71 -0.42 -0.27
N GLY A 193 13.56 -0.93 -0.71
CA GLY A 193 12.27 -0.23 -0.74
C GLY A 193 11.36 -0.51 0.46
N PHE A 194 10.06 -0.31 0.28
CA PHE A 194 9.04 -0.56 1.31
C PHE A 194 8.68 -2.05 1.36
N CYS A 195 8.69 -2.64 2.57
CA CYS A 195 8.26 -4.02 2.81
C CYS A 195 7.69 -4.13 4.22
N ASP A 196 6.46 -4.63 4.34
CA ASP A 196 5.76 -4.72 5.64
C ASP A 196 6.35 -5.76 6.59
N TRP A 197 7.14 -6.70 6.05
CA TRP A 197 7.68 -7.86 6.76
C TRP A 197 9.03 -7.63 7.43
N LYS A 198 9.60 -6.41 7.32
CA LYS A 198 10.98 -6.16 7.77
C LYS A 198 11.22 -6.55 9.23
N ALA A 199 10.31 -6.26 10.16
CA ALA A 199 10.47 -6.63 11.57
C ALA A 199 10.65 -8.15 11.84
N TRP A 200 10.31 -9.00 10.88
CA TRP A 200 10.35 -10.46 10.97
C TRP A 200 11.25 -11.13 9.94
N CYS A 201 11.90 -10.37 9.06
CA CYS A 201 12.69 -10.93 7.96
C CYS A 201 14.18 -10.62 8.17
N PRO A 202 15.05 -11.60 8.49
CA PRO A 202 16.47 -11.30 8.65
C PRO A 202 17.17 -10.94 7.33
N HIS A 203 16.64 -11.42 6.18
CA HIS A 203 17.25 -11.26 4.86
C HIS A 203 17.42 -9.81 4.40
N TRP A 204 16.44 -8.93 4.67
CA TRP A 204 16.61 -7.51 4.31
C TRP A 204 17.73 -6.88 5.13
N TRP A 205 17.88 -7.29 6.40
CA TRP A 205 18.83 -6.68 7.32
C TRP A 205 20.26 -7.08 6.95
N THR A 206 20.48 -8.36 6.68
CA THR A 206 21.75 -8.89 6.13
C THR A 206 22.07 -8.23 4.79
N TRP A 207 21.11 -8.18 3.86
CA TRP A 207 21.32 -7.53 2.57
C TRP A 207 21.67 -6.04 2.68
N ARG A 208 21.05 -5.29 3.61
CA ARG A 208 21.40 -3.87 3.86
C ARG A 208 22.81 -3.74 4.42
N LYS A 209 23.25 -4.64 5.31
CA LYS A 209 24.63 -4.67 5.82
C LYS A 209 25.62 -4.93 4.68
N ASP A 210 25.42 -6.00 3.92
CA ASP A 210 26.33 -6.44 2.86
C ASP A 210 26.41 -5.45 1.70
N SER A 211 25.31 -4.75 1.40
CA SER A 211 25.28 -3.68 0.39
C SER A 211 25.87 -2.35 0.89
N GLY A 212 26.27 -2.25 2.16
CA GLY A 212 26.79 -1.02 2.77
C GLY A 212 25.74 0.08 2.95
N LYS A 213 24.46 -0.28 2.95
CA LYS A 213 23.31 0.64 3.04
C LYS A 213 22.62 0.64 4.40
N LEU A 214 23.14 -0.13 5.36
CA LEU A 214 22.58 -0.18 6.71
C LEU A 214 22.73 1.20 7.39
N HIS A 215 21.67 1.68 8.03
CA HIS A 215 21.61 2.98 8.73
C HIS A 215 21.93 4.21 7.84
N ALA A 216 21.83 4.08 6.52
CA ALA A 216 22.19 5.12 5.55
C ALA A 216 20.97 5.76 4.87
N GLY A 217 21.11 7.04 4.51
CA GLY A 217 20.08 7.86 3.85
C GLY A 217 19.40 8.83 4.83
N ASP A 218 18.48 9.65 4.32
CA ASP A 218 17.67 10.60 5.12
C ASP A 218 16.51 9.91 5.86
N PHE A 219 16.10 8.75 5.34
CA PHE A 219 15.15 7.84 5.97
C PHE A 219 15.73 6.44 5.98
N THR A 220 15.70 5.76 7.13
CA THR A 220 16.18 4.38 7.25
C THR A 220 15.24 3.55 8.12
N ASP A 221 15.25 2.25 7.83
CA ASP A 221 14.81 1.25 8.77
C ASP A 221 16.01 0.80 9.60
N ALA A 222 15.80 0.48 10.87
CA ALA A 222 16.84 0.02 11.77
C ALA A 222 16.32 -0.98 12.80
N VAL A 223 17.23 -1.80 13.32
CA VAL A 223 17.03 -2.60 14.52
C VAL A 223 17.92 -1.99 15.60
N VAL A 224 17.34 -1.70 16.76
CA VAL A 224 18.01 -0.95 17.82
C VAL A 224 17.75 -1.54 19.20
N LEU A 225 18.66 -1.33 20.14
CA LEU A 225 18.34 -1.42 21.57
C LEU A 225 17.86 -0.05 22.06
N VAL A 226 16.87 -0.04 22.94
CA VAL A 226 16.39 1.19 23.59
C VAL A 226 16.97 1.22 25.00
N GLU A 227 18.00 2.04 25.20
CA GLU A 227 18.76 2.10 26.46
C GLU A 227 18.05 2.93 27.52
N ASN A 228 17.54 4.09 27.11
CA ASN A 228 16.78 4.99 27.97
C ASN A 228 15.58 5.52 27.19
N PHE A 229 14.42 5.57 27.83
CA PHE A 229 13.21 6.15 27.28
C PHE A 229 12.50 6.97 28.35
N GLU A 230 12.21 8.23 28.03
CA GLU A 230 11.49 9.13 28.92
C GLU A 230 10.04 9.32 28.50
N PRO A 231 9.12 9.64 29.43
CA PRO A 231 7.73 9.99 29.10
C PRO A 231 7.59 11.19 28.16
N SER A 232 8.64 12.00 27.97
CA SER A 232 8.69 13.07 26.97
C SER A 232 8.71 12.53 25.52
N GLY A 233 9.11 11.27 25.34
CA GLY A 233 9.43 10.67 24.04
C GLY A 233 10.93 10.71 23.72
N ALA A 234 11.75 11.41 24.52
CA ALA A 234 13.20 11.41 24.37
C ALA A 234 13.77 10.02 24.69
N ALA A 235 14.75 9.58 23.91
CA ALA A 235 15.38 8.28 24.09
C ALA A 235 16.85 8.29 23.72
N VAL A 236 17.58 7.30 24.24
CA VAL A 236 18.88 6.87 23.71
C VAL A 236 18.69 5.49 23.09
N ILE A 237 19.05 5.36 21.83
CA ILE A 237 19.02 4.10 21.09
C ILE A 237 20.44 3.66 20.74
N GLU A 238 20.72 2.36 20.82
CA GLU A 238 21.96 1.77 20.32
C GLU A 238 21.69 1.03 19.01
N LEU A 239 22.42 1.40 17.96
CA LEU A 239 22.29 0.76 16.66
C LEU A 239 22.78 -0.68 16.72
N CYS A 240 22.01 -1.60 16.14
CA CYS A 240 22.41 -2.98 15.95
C CYS A 240 22.77 -3.28 14.49
N GLU A 241 23.48 -4.38 14.29
CA GLU A 241 23.68 -5.05 13.01
C GLU A 241 23.38 -6.56 13.14
N PRO A 242 23.12 -7.28 12.03
CA PRO A 242 22.94 -8.72 12.09
C PRO A 242 24.27 -9.38 12.47
N ALA A 243 24.22 -10.19 13.52
CA ALA A 243 25.34 -11.02 13.97
C ALA A 243 25.53 -12.27 13.09
N ASP A 244 24.43 -12.75 12.52
CA ASP A 244 24.31 -13.99 11.75
C ASP A 244 23.09 -13.92 10.81
N GLU A 245 22.95 -14.93 9.94
CA GLU A 245 21.85 -15.03 8.97
C GLU A 245 20.47 -15.20 9.61
N ALA A 246 20.41 -15.64 10.88
CA ALA A 246 19.17 -15.73 11.64
C ALA A 246 18.68 -14.35 12.13
N GLY A 247 19.44 -13.29 11.88
CA GLY A 247 19.10 -11.93 12.29
C GLY A 247 19.22 -11.72 13.79
N ARG A 248 20.12 -12.43 14.49
CA ARG A 248 20.40 -12.13 15.89
C ARG A 248 20.98 -10.70 15.98
N PRO A 249 20.44 -9.82 16.83
CA PRO A 249 20.98 -8.49 16.98
C PRO A 249 22.35 -8.47 17.66
N GLN A 250 23.31 -7.78 17.04
CA GLN A 250 24.60 -7.44 17.62
C GLN A 250 24.67 -5.92 17.81
N PRO A 251 24.78 -5.41 19.05
CA PRO A 251 24.99 -3.99 19.30
C PRO A 251 26.33 -3.53 18.73
N THR A 252 26.32 -2.35 18.11
CA THR A 252 27.51 -1.78 17.43
C THR A 252 28.37 -0.91 18.34
N GLY A 253 27.91 -0.58 19.55
CA GLY A 253 28.49 0.43 20.42
C GLY A 253 28.14 1.88 20.02
N VAL A 254 27.37 2.08 18.96
CA VAL A 254 26.96 3.42 18.49
C VAL A 254 25.61 3.79 19.11
N ALA A 255 25.67 4.59 20.18
CA ALA A 255 24.50 5.17 20.82
C ALA A 255 24.15 6.55 20.24
N LEU A 256 22.86 6.78 19.98
CA LEU A 256 22.33 8.01 19.37
C LEU A 256 21.16 8.55 20.17
N ALA A 257 21.02 9.87 20.18
CA ALA A 257 19.83 10.52 20.68
C ALA A 257 18.66 10.33 19.69
N ALA A 258 17.49 9.99 20.22
CA ALA A 258 16.28 9.76 19.45
C ALA A 258 15.06 10.44 20.09
N THR A 259 14.00 10.64 19.31
CA THR A 259 12.71 11.12 19.81
C THR A 259 11.58 10.34 19.15
N PHE A 260 10.71 9.76 19.99
CA PHE A 260 9.50 9.08 19.59
C PHE A 260 8.29 10.01 19.75
N GLU A 261 7.49 10.15 18.69
CA GLU A 261 6.31 11.02 18.66
C GLU A 261 5.08 10.26 18.14
N GLY A 262 3.88 10.76 18.48
CA GLY A 262 2.61 10.20 17.98
C GLY A 262 2.46 8.71 18.25
N ASN A 263 1.92 7.98 17.28
CA ASN A 263 1.71 6.54 17.38
C ASN A 263 2.98 5.70 17.58
N ALA A 264 4.14 6.15 17.09
CA ALA A 264 5.39 5.43 17.31
C ALA A 264 5.77 5.41 18.80
N LYS A 265 5.53 6.52 19.51
CA LYS A 265 5.71 6.59 20.96
C LYS A 265 4.75 5.67 21.70
N ILE A 266 3.46 5.70 21.33
CA ILE A 266 2.43 4.85 21.94
C ILE A 266 2.79 3.37 21.75
N ALA A 267 3.26 2.99 20.56
CA ALA A 267 3.71 1.63 20.27
C ALA A 267 4.90 1.23 21.14
N LEU A 268 5.93 2.09 21.28
CA LEU A 268 7.07 1.81 22.16
C LEU A 268 6.65 1.68 23.64
N GLU A 269 5.85 2.62 24.14
CA GLU A 269 5.33 2.59 25.52
C GLU A 269 4.56 1.30 25.80
N LYS A 270 3.75 0.85 24.84
CA LYS A 270 3.05 -0.43 24.93
C LYS A 270 4.03 -1.60 25.02
N LEU A 271 5.04 -1.66 24.16
CA LEU A 271 6.06 -2.73 24.20
C LEU A 271 6.77 -2.81 25.56
N LEU A 272 7.15 -1.65 26.10
CA LEU A 272 7.81 -1.58 27.41
C LEU A 272 6.85 -1.98 28.54
N THR A 273 5.59 -1.54 28.48
CA THR A 273 4.56 -1.89 29.48
C THR A 273 4.23 -3.38 29.44
N ASP A 274 4.23 -3.99 28.26
CA ASP A 274 4.05 -5.43 28.06
C ASP A 274 5.28 -6.25 28.51
N GLY A 275 6.37 -5.60 28.93
CA GLY A 275 7.58 -6.24 29.43
C GLY A 275 8.52 -6.76 28.34
N TYR A 276 8.43 -6.25 27.11
CA TYR A 276 9.39 -6.59 26.06
C TYR A 276 10.78 -6.03 26.40
N GLN A 277 11.83 -6.85 26.25
CA GLN A 277 13.22 -6.52 26.58
C GLN A 277 14.20 -6.73 25.40
N GLY A 278 13.68 -7.06 24.22
CA GLY A 278 14.49 -7.36 23.04
C GLY A 278 14.82 -6.11 22.21
N ALA A 279 15.55 -6.32 21.11
CA ALA A 279 15.76 -5.28 20.12
C ALA A 279 14.46 -4.87 19.44
N VAL A 280 14.35 -3.60 19.08
CA VAL A 280 13.15 -3.01 18.47
C VAL A 280 13.45 -2.69 17.01
N PHE A 281 12.56 -3.11 16.12
CA PHE A 281 12.53 -2.62 14.75
C PHE A 281 11.88 -1.23 14.73
N ILE A 282 12.59 -0.27 14.13
CA ILE A 282 12.09 1.07 13.85
C ILE A 282 12.10 1.31 12.33
N GLY A 283 10.92 1.48 11.73
CA GLY A 283 10.76 1.62 10.28
C GLY A 283 10.47 3.06 9.85
N GLY A 284 11.12 3.52 8.77
CA GLY A 284 10.88 4.85 8.20
C GLY A 284 11.39 6.02 9.05
N VAL A 285 12.45 5.79 9.82
CA VAL A 285 13.04 6.77 10.75
C VAL A 285 13.70 7.89 9.98
N MET A 286 13.42 9.14 10.33
CA MET A 286 14.12 10.29 9.77
C MET A 286 15.45 10.50 10.50
N THR A 287 16.54 10.41 9.75
CA THR A 287 17.93 10.45 10.25
C THR A 287 18.66 11.74 9.86
N SER A 288 18.03 12.59 9.04
CA SER A 288 18.56 13.89 8.62
C SER A 288 18.55 14.88 9.79
N GLY A 289 19.49 14.73 10.73
CA GLY A 289 19.60 15.53 11.93
C GLY A 289 20.57 14.94 12.95
N ARG A 290 20.84 15.69 14.04
CA ARG A 290 21.63 15.17 15.17
C ARG A 290 20.85 14.18 16.05
N VAL A 291 19.52 14.24 15.97
CA VAL A 291 18.60 13.40 16.74
C VAL A 291 17.74 12.64 15.73
N TRP A 292 17.68 11.33 15.87
CA TRP A 292 16.81 10.50 15.04
C TRP A 292 15.35 10.72 15.42
N ARG A 293 14.49 10.95 14.42
CA ARG A 293 13.06 11.20 14.65
C ARG A 293 12.24 10.00 14.23
N ILE A 294 11.63 9.37 15.21
CA ILE A 294 10.68 8.27 15.07
C ILE A 294 9.28 8.86 15.26
N GLY A 295 8.74 9.46 14.21
CA GLY A 295 7.45 10.16 14.26
C GLY A 295 6.26 9.20 14.17
N GLY A 296 5.03 9.71 14.30
CA GLY A 296 3.81 8.89 14.24
C GLY A 296 3.51 8.24 12.89
N TRP A 297 4.37 8.38 11.88
CA TRP A 297 4.35 7.61 10.63
C TRP A 297 5.26 6.38 10.66
N CYS A 298 6.15 6.29 11.65
CA CYS A 298 7.13 5.22 11.76
C CYS A 298 6.49 3.97 12.36
N ASP A 299 7.00 2.82 11.95
CA ASP A 299 6.71 1.56 12.62
C ASP A 299 7.63 1.36 13.81
N VAL A 300 7.07 0.86 14.90
CA VAL A 300 7.82 0.44 16.09
C VAL A 300 7.30 -0.93 16.49
N LEU A 301 8.11 -1.96 16.29
CA LEU A 301 7.71 -3.35 16.47
C LEU A 301 8.82 -4.13 17.19
N PRO A 302 8.48 -5.22 17.90
CA PRO A 302 9.48 -6.19 18.34
C PRO A 302 10.31 -6.67 17.14
N TRP A 303 11.62 -6.71 17.27
CA TRP A 303 12.43 -7.49 16.34
C TRP A 303 12.23 -8.97 16.66
N SER A 304 11.62 -9.70 15.72
CA SER A 304 11.24 -11.10 15.92
C SER A 304 11.42 -11.88 14.62
N PRO A 305 12.66 -12.12 14.18
CA PRO A 305 12.93 -12.77 12.91
C PRO A 305 12.32 -14.18 12.88
N ILE A 306 11.63 -14.49 11.78
CA ILE A 306 11.08 -15.82 11.49
C ILE A 306 12.18 -16.63 10.80
N ALA A 307 12.38 -17.87 11.25
CA ALA A 307 13.35 -18.78 10.65
C ALA A 307 12.88 -19.30 9.28
N ASP A 308 13.83 -19.48 8.36
CA ASP A 308 13.58 -20.03 7.01
C ASP A 308 13.18 -21.50 7.00
N HIS A 309 13.26 -22.17 8.14
CA HIS A 309 12.85 -23.55 8.34
C HIS A 309 11.94 -23.58 9.57
N GLY A 310 10.84 -24.33 9.50
CA GLY A 310 9.92 -24.51 10.63
C GLY A 310 10.68 -24.88 11.91
N ASP A 311 10.19 -24.39 13.05
CA ASP A 311 10.86 -24.44 14.34
C ASP A 311 11.11 -25.89 14.79
N GLU A 312 12.26 -26.48 14.42
CA GLU A 312 12.78 -27.70 15.02
C GLU A 312 13.34 -27.37 16.42
N GLY A 313 12.44 -26.98 17.34
CA GLY A 313 12.69 -27.01 18.77
C GLY A 313 13.20 -25.72 19.42
N ARG A 314 12.31 -24.76 19.64
CA ARG A 314 12.31 -23.96 20.88
C ARG A 314 11.36 -24.60 21.90
N THR A 315 11.87 -25.58 22.66
CA THR A 315 11.28 -25.92 23.95
C THR A 315 11.58 -24.80 24.94
N SER A 316 10.51 -24.30 25.55
CA SER A 316 10.46 -23.39 26.72
C SER A 316 11.55 -23.60 27.76
#